data_AF-A0A7X3ZEN9-F1
#
_entry.id   AF-A0A7X3ZEN9-F1
#
_cell.length_a   1.000
_cell.length_b   1.000
_cell.length_c   1.000
_cell.angle_alpha   90.00
_cell.angle_beta   90.00
_cell.angle_gamma   90.00
#
_symmetry.space_group_name_H-M   'P 1'
#
loop_
_entity.id
_entity.type
_entity.pdbx_description
1 polymer ?
#
loop_
_entity_poly.entity_id
_entity_poly.type
_entity_poly.pdbx_seq_one_letter_code
_entity_poly.pdbx_strand_id
1 'polypeptide(L)'
;MRRYAVLSILCACVAAAEAQVRYREIAQEAGIDFQHYNGAQGEYYYVETFGAGAAFFDADGDGWQDLYLINGAHLSGPLPPTPPINRLYRNAGDGTFADLSVASGTGDRGYGMGCAAGDFDNDGDQDLYATNFGPNVLLSNDGGGRFADVTQIAGVGDGRWGTSTGFLDFDNDGDLDLFVANYVHFSLQGNIQCQRGTIRFYCEPSTYAPIGDVLYRNEGRRFVDVTKRMGIRAVGRGLGVAFADSDLDGDTDIYVANDGTPNFLYENQGRRFVEIGLRAGVQYNEDGHAEAGMGVDFGDFDNDGYADLFVTNYSRETNTLYWNDGRGRFADFTAHFGLGAPSYLPLGFGTKFMDYDNDGDLDLYVGNGHVVDNIEQLDADLCYAQPDLMLRNQGGAHFEEISDQLGADFVVESVVRGAAAADWDNDGDLDLLATTVAGRPRL
;
A
#
# COMPACT_ATOMS: atom_id res chain seq x y z
N MET A 1 14.37 54.29 -54.05
CA MET A 1 14.05 52.85 -53.92
C MET A 1 14.74 52.33 -52.67
N ARG A 2 14.03 52.26 -51.54
CA ARG A 2 14.56 51.70 -50.28
C ARG A 2 14.30 50.20 -50.27
N ARG A 3 15.36 49.39 -50.11
CA ARG A 3 15.29 47.94 -49.93
C ARG A 3 15.01 47.66 -48.45
N TYR A 4 13.97 46.90 -48.15
CA TYR A 4 13.74 46.30 -46.84
C TYR A 4 14.29 44.88 -46.87
N ALA A 5 15.23 44.58 -45.96
CA ALA A 5 15.69 43.22 -45.71
C ALA A 5 14.77 42.60 -44.65
N VAL A 6 14.16 41.47 -44.98
CA VAL A 6 13.41 40.64 -44.03
C VAL A 6 14.42 39.71 -43.37
N LEU A 7 14.58 39.83 -42.06
CA LEU A 7 15.40 38.95 -41.24
C LEU A 7 14.48 37.85 -40.69
N SER A 8 14.56 36.65 -41.25
CA SER A 8 13.87 35.47 -40.71
C SER A 8 14.73 34.88 -39.59
N ILE A 9 14.24 34.96 -38.35
CA ILE A 9 14.83 34.25 -37.22
C ILE A 9 14.24 32.83 -37.25
N LEU A 10 15.06 31.84 -37.61
CA LEU A 10 14.74 30.44 -37.35
C LEU A 10 14.96 30.19 -35.85
N CYS A 11 13.88 29.97 -35.11
CA CYS A 11 13.94 29.38 -33.79
C CYS A 11 14.24 27.89 -33.97
N ALA A 12 15.46 27.46 -33.63
CA ALA A 12 15.79 26.04 -33.55
C ALA A 12 15.23 25.51 -32.24
N CYS A 13 14.13 24.75 -32.29
CA CYS A 13 13.74 23.89 -31.18
C CYS A 13 14.83 22.83 -31.01
N VAL A 14 15.63 22.98 -29.96
CA VAL A 14 16.45 21.88 -29.46
C VAL A 14 15.46 20.97 -28.74
N ALA A 15 15.13 19.83 -29.33
CA ALA A 15 14.50 18.75 -28.59
C ALA A 15 15.51 18.34 -27.51
N ALA A 16 15.18 18.59 -26.25
CA ALA A 16 15.91 17.96 -25.16
C ALA A 16 15.78 16.45 -25.36
N ALA A 17 16.90 15.73 -25.34
CA ALA A 17 16.82 14.29 -25.22
C ALA A 17 16.26 14.03 -23.82
N GLU A 18 15.11 13.37 -23.72
CA GLU A 18 14.61 12.85 -22.44
C GLU A 18 15.71 12.00 -21.81
N ALA A 19 16.09 12.37 -20.58
CA ALA A 19 17.00 11.57 -19.81
C ALA A 19 16.26 10.27 -19.44
N GLN A 20 16.85 9.12 -19.78
CA GLN A 20 16.27 7.84 -19.39
C GLN A 20 16.43 7.66 -17.87
N VAL A 21 15.32 7.67 -17.13
CA VAL A 21 15.31 7.35 -15.69
C VAL A 21 15.76 5.91 -15.48
N ARG A 22 16.53 5.70 -14.40
CA ARG A 22 17.03 4.39 -13.97
C ARG A 22 17.02 4.31 -12.46
N TYR A 23 16.51 3.20 -11.94
CA TYR A 23 16.57 2.90 -10.52
C TYR A 23 17.89 2.22 -10.15
N ARG A 24 18.35 2.51 -8.93
CA ARG A 24 19.48 1.86 -8.29
C ARG A 24 19.06 1.52 -6.87
N GLU A 25 19.21 0.26 -6.48
CA GLU A 25 18.90 -0.15 -5.11
C GLU A 25 20.02 0.30 -4.16
N ILE A 26 19.65 1.01 -3.10
CA ILE A 26 20.61 1.64 -2.17
C ILE A 26 20.34 1.32 -0.69
N ALA A 27 19.33 0.53 -0.33
CA ALA A 27 18.89 0.40 1.07
C ALA A 27 20.04 0.02 2.02
N GLN A 28 20.88 -0.94 1.64
CA GLN A 28 22.04 -1.33 2.45
C GLN A 28 23.14 -0.26 2.49
N GLU A 29 23.37 0.41 1.36
CA GLU A 29 24.35 1.51 1.29
C GLU A 29 23.92 2.70 2.15
N ALA A 30 22.62 2.97 2.18
CA ALA A 30 21.97 3.98 2.99
C ALA A 30 21.83 3.57 4.47
N GLY A 31 22.25 2.37 4.89
CA GLY A 31 22.26 1.96 6.30
C GLY A 31 20.97 1.28 6.81
N ILE A 32 20.06 0.91 5.91
CA ILE A 32 18.84 0.16 6.24
C ILE A 32 19.19 -1.33 6.42
N ASP A 33 19.54 -1.72 7.66
CA ASP A 33 19.75 -3.12 8.04
C ASP A 33 18.45 -3.77 8.54
N PHE A 34 17.54 -4.04 7.60
CA PHE A 34 16.23 -4.65 7.86
C PHE A 34 16.09 -5.99 7.12
N GLN A 35 15.48 -6.96 7.80
CA GLN A 35 15.00 -8.21 7.18
C GLN A 35 13.62 -8.49 7.77
N HIS A 36 12.62 -8.65 6.90
CA HIS A 36 11.30 -9.06 7.33
C HIS A 36 11.36 -10.49 7.88
N TYR A 37 10.75 -10.69 9.05
CA TYR A 37 10.63 -11.98 9.71
C TYR A 37 9.17 -12.44 9.67
N ASN A 38 8.83 -13.32 8.74
CA ASN A 38 7.46 -13.83 8.60
C ASN A 38 7.11 -14.98 9.55
N GLY A 39 8.02 -15.40 10.44
CA GLY A 39 7.74 -16.44 11.44
C GLY A 39 7.59 -17.86 10.91
N ALA A 40 7.92 -18.12 9.65
CA ALA A 40 7.75 -19.43 9.02
C ALA A 40 8.64 -20.52 9.65
N GLN A 41 8.03 -21.65 10.00
CA GLN A 41 8.71 -22.84 10.57
C GLN A 41 8.28 -24.15 9.89
N GLY A 42 7.66 -24.06 8.71
CA GLY A 42 7.15 -25.21 7.95
C GLY A 42 5.73 -25.62 8.33
N GLU A 43 5.04 -24.81 9.15
CA GLU A 43 3.63 -25.02 9.49
C GLU A 43 2.66 -24.38 8.50
N TYR A 44 3.15 -23.57 7.56
CA TYR A 44 2.33 -22.89 6.57
C TYR A 44 1.17 -22.15 7.25
N TYR A 45 1.46 -21.43 8.34
CA TYR A 45 0.46 -20.57 8.94
C TYR A 45 0.08 -19.49 7.93
N TYR A 46 -1.21 -19.25 7.79
CA TYR A 46 -1.71 -18.43 6.70
C TYR A 46 -1.11 -17.00 6.70
N VAL A 47 -0.87 -16.47 7.90
CA VAL A 47 -0.23 -15.18 8.16
C VAL A 47 1.19 -15.02 7.59
N GLU A 48 1.93 -16.12 7.37
CA GLU A 48 3.34 -16.12 6.91
C GLU A 48 3.53 -15.52 5.50
N THR A 49 2.43 -15.36 4.76
CA THR A 49 2.43 -14.86 3.37
C THR A 49 2.16 -13.36 3.26
N PHE A 50 1.89 -12.68 4.38
CA PHE A 50 1.53 -11.25 4.45
C PHE A 50 2.62 -10.42 5.15
N GLY A 51 2.50 -9.09 5.01
CA GLY A 51 3.50 -8.13 5.49
C GLY A 51 4.77 -8.10 4.64
N ALA A 52 5.62 -7.09 4.73
CA ALA A 52 5.57 -5.97 5.64
C ALA A 52 4.97 -4.71 4.98
N GLY A 53 4.33 -3.84 5.75
CA GLY A 53 4.06 -2.46 5.36
C GLY A 53 5.24 -1.53 5.66
N ALA A 54 5.15 -0.31 5.14
CA ALA A 54 6.12 0.76 5.39
C ALA A 54 5.44 2.13 5.33
N ALA A 55 6.07 3.14 5.92
CA ALA A 55 5.67 4.53 5.79
C ALA A 55 6.91 5.45 5.80
N PHE A 56 6.90 6.44 4.90
CA PHE A 56 7.75 7.63 4.99
C PHE A 56 7.01 8.73 5.74
N PHE A 57 7.70 9.43 6.65
CA PHE A 57 7.16 10.53 7.44
C PHE A 57 8.30 11.28 8.15
N ASP A 58 8.10 12.52 8.57
CA ASP A 58 9.11 13.29 9.31
C ASP A 58 8.90 13.11 10.82
N ALA A 59 9.71 12.27 11.48
CA ALA A 59 9.47 11.89 12.87
C ALA A 59 9.96 12.92 13.88
N ASP A 60 10.87 13.82 13.51
CA ASP A 60 11.45 14.81 14.42
C ASP A 60 11.43 16.27 13.91
N GLY A 61 10.68 16.51 12.83
CA GLY A 61 10.41 17.82 12.28
C GLY A 61 11.63 18.48 11.63
N ASP A 62 12.61 17.69 11.19
CA ASP A 62 13.86 18.19 10.61
C ASP A 62 13.80 18.39 9.09
N GLY A 63 12.68 18.03 8.46
CA GLY A 63 12.39 18.18 7.04
C GLY A 63 12.91 17.03 6.18
N TRP A 64 13.42 15.95 6.77
CA TRP A 64 13.84 14.75 6.06
C TRP A 64 12.86 13.61 6.31
N GLN A 65 12.53 12.86 5.25
CA GLN A 65 11.63 11.71 5.40
C GLN A 65 12.37 10.57 6.11
N ASP A 66 11.89 10.22 7.30
CA ASP A 66 12.26 9.02 8.03
C ASP A 66 11.46 7.81 7.53
N LEU A 67 11.96 6.62 7.81
CA LEU A 67 11.39 5.38 7.32
C LEU A 67 10.97 4.46 8.47
N TYR A 68 9.67 4.13 8.54
CA TYR A 68 9.14 3.08 9.41
C TYR A 68 8.89 1.79 8.62
N LEU A 69 9.42 0.66 9.10
CA LEU A 69 9.26 -0.66 8.53
C LEU A 69 8.58 -1.60 9.52
N ILE A 70 7.46 -2.19 9.08
CA ILE A 70 6.74 -3.20 9.84
C ILE A 70 7.46 -4.54 9.79
N ASN A 71 7.47 -5.29 10.88
CA ASN A 71 8.03 -6.62 10.95
C ASN A 71 7.00 -7.64 11.43
N GLY A 72 7.23 -8.91 11.14
CA GLY A 72 6.45 -9.98 11.72
C GLY A 72 7.01 -10.41 13.08
N ALA A 73 6.42 -11.47 13.63
CA ALA A 73 6.79 -12.02 14.93
C ALA A 73 6.93 -13.54 14.90
N HIS A 74 7.50 -14.08 15.97
CA HIS A 74 7.57 -15.52 16.16
C HIS A 74 6.19 -16.09 16.50
N LEU A 75 5.67 -16.98 15.64
CA LEU A 75 4.29 -17.46 15.72
C LEU A 75 4.07 -18.57 16.75
N SER A 76 4.99 -19.53 16.86
CA SER A 76 4.79 -20.70 17.73
C SER A 76 6.08 -21.29 18.24
N GLY A 77 6.11 -21.72 19.50
CA GLY A 77 7.30 -22.32 20.13
C GLY A 77 8.14 -21.31 20.92
N PRO A 78 9.39 -21.66 21.30
CA PRO A 78 10.27 -20.78 22.05
C PRO A 78 10.67 -19.55 21.24
N LEU A 79 10.63 -18.36 21.87
CA LEU A 79 11.07 -17.12 21.22
C LEU A 79 12.54 -17.21 20.77
N PRO A 80 12.89 -16.59 19.63
CA PRO A 80 14.29 -16.50 19.21
C PRO A 80 15.07 -15.58 20.17
N PRO A 81 16.42 -15.72 20.24
CA PRO A 81 17.25 -14.93 21.15
C PRO A 81 17.11 -13.42 20.96
N THR A 82 16.91 -12.99 19.71
CA THR A 82 16.61 -11.60 19.35
C THR A 82 15.26 -11.61 18.63
N PRO A 83 14.16 -11.35 19.34
CA PRO A 83 12.85 -11.23 18.70
C PRO A 83 12.85 -10.11 17.65
N PRO A 84 12.17 -10.31 16.51
CA PRO A 84 11.96 -9.25 15.54
C PRO A 84 11.18 -8.10 16.19
N ILE A 85 11.43 -6.91 15.67
CA ILE A 85 10.72 -5.67 16.00
C ILE A 85 10.48 -4.90 14.71
N ASN A 86 9.44 -4.06 14.71
CA ASN A 86 9.32 -2.97 13.74
C ASN A 86 10.54 -2.05 13.87
N ARG A 87 10.89 -1.36 12.79
CA ARG A 87 12.07 -0.48 12.76
C ARG A 87 11.73 0.94 12.35
N LEU A 88 12.28 1.91 13.07
CA LEU A 88 12.33 3.31 12.65
C LEU A 88 13.77 3.66 12.28
N TYR A 89 13.96 4.09 11.04
CA TYR A 89 15.20 4.58 10.47
C TYR A 89 15.09 6.09 10.30
N ARG A 90 15.85 6.84 11.10
CA ARG A 90 15.92 8.30 10.97
C ARG A 90 16.87 8.69 9.84
N ASN A 91 16.42 9.51 8.93
CA ASN A 91 17.22 10.07 7.86
C ASN A 91 18.23 11.09 8.44
N ALA A 92 19.49 10.98 8.05
CA ALA A 92 20.55 11.87 8.52
C ALA A 92 20.75 13.10 7.61
N GLY A 93 20.06 13.17 6.47
CA GLY A 93 20.19 14.24 5.47
C GLY A 93 21.51 14.20 4.70
N ASP A 94 22.25 13.09 4.78
CA ASP A 94 23.52 12.87 4.08
C ASP A 94 23.52 11.62 3.20
N GLY A 95 22.33 11.13 2.85
CA GLY A 95 22.11 9.89 2.09
C GLY A 95 22.19 8.62 2.94
N THR A 96 22.12 8.76 4.28
CA THR A 96 22.14 7.61 5.20
C THR A 96 21.03 7.68 6.25
N PHE A 97 20.70 6.51 6.78
CA PHE A 97 19.72 6.30 7.83
C PHE A 97 20.39 5.77 9.11
N ALA A 98 19.86 6.20 10.26
CA ALA A 98 20.22 5.70 11.57
C ALA A 98 19.05 4.94 12.21
N ASP A 99 19.29 3.69 12.64
CA ASP A 99 18.27 2.92 13.36
C ASP A 99 18.01 3.53 14.76
N LEU A 100 16.81 4.07 14.94
CA LEU A 100 16.32 4.61 16.21
C LEU A 100 15.26 3.75 16.89
N SER A 101 14.95 2.56 16.38
CA SER A 101 13.79 1.74 16.78
C SER A 101 13.65 1.53 18.29
N VAL A 102 14.77 1.23 18.97
CA VAL A 102 14.78 1.01 20.44
C VAL A 102 14.82 2.33 21.21
N ALA A 103 15.55 3.32 20.72
CA ALA A 103 15.75 4.60 21.40
C ALA A 103 14.51 5.52 21.30
N SER A 104 13.76 5.40 20.21
CA SER A 104 12.51 6.09 19.94
C SER A 104 11.32 5.43 20.64
N GLY A 105 11.35 4.11 20.86
CA GLY A 105 10.22 3.38 21.44
C GLY A 105 9.25 2.78 20.40
N THR A 106 9.59 2.85 19.11
CA THR A 106 8.75 2.35 18.01
C THR A 106 8.90 0.86 17.70
N GLY A 107 9.83 0.18 18.38
CA GLY A 107 10.14 -1.24 18.22
C GLY A 107 9.07 -2.19 18.77
N ASP A 108 7.84 -2.09 18.26
CA ASP A 108 6.76 -3.04 18.53
C ASP A 108 7.17 -4.46 18.11
N ARG A 109 6.66 -5.45 18.86
CA ARG A 109 6.96 -6.89 18.73
C ARG A 109 5.76 -7.69 18.24
N GLY A 110 4.65 -7.03 17.90
CA GLY A 110 3.50 -7.65 17.29
C GLY A 110 3.86 -8.30 15.95
N TYR A 111 2.98 -9.19 15.48
CA TYR A 111 3.10 -9.68 14.11
C TYR A 111 2.43 -8.64 13.20
N GLY A 112 3.21 -7.68 12.73
CA GLY A 112 2.71 -6.51 12.01
C GLY A 112 2.33 -6.81 10.56
N MET A 113 1.44 -5.97 10.03
CA MET A 113 0.90 -6.06 8.68
C MET A 113 1.15 -4.76 7.91
N GLY A 114 0.41 -3.70 8.23
CA GLY A 114 0.49 -2.38 7.61
C GLY A 114 0.67 -1.28 8.65
N CYS A 115 0.86 -0.05 8.18
CA CYS A 115 0.99 1.13 9.03
C CYS A 115 0.52 2.39 8.32
N ALA A 116 0.20 3.42 9.10
CA ALA A 116 -0.02 4.78 8.64
C ALA A 116 0.60 5.77 9.62
N ALA A 117 1.08 6.90 9.09
CA ALA A 117 1.51 8.04 9.86
C ALA A 117 0.45 9.16 9.79
N GLY A 118 0.21 9.87 10.89
CA GLY A 118 -0.74 10.97 10.95
C GLY A 118 -0.77 11.64 12.32
N ASP A 119 -1.00 12.94 12.36
CA ASP A 119 -1.13 13.73 13.60
C ASP A 119 -2.53 13.49 14.19
N PHE A 120 -2.68 12.45 15.02
CA PHE A 120 -4.01 12.10 15.54
C PHE A 120 -4.44 13.00 16.70
N ASP A 121 -3.50 13.70 17.33
CA ASP A 121 -3.78 14.50 18.52
C ASP A 121 -3.70 16.02 18.31
N ASN A 122 -3.48 16.43 17.06
CA ASN A 122 -3.45 17.80 16.58
C ASN A 122 -2.39 18.66 17.28
N ASP A 123 -1.23 18.06 17.60
CA ASP A 123 -0.10 18.77 18.20
C ASP A 123 0.97 19.21 17.18
N GLY A 124 0.80 18.81 15.91
CA GLY A 124 1.68 19.14 14.79
C GLY A 124 2.73 18.09 14.49
N ASP A 125 2.79 17.01 15.26
CA ASP A 125 3.77 15.94 15.11
C ASP A 125 3.11 14.66 14.57
N GLN A 126 3.74 13.98 13.60
CA GLN A 126 3.16 12.77 13.03
C GLN A 126 3.32 11.57 13.98
N ASP A 127 2.20 10.92 14.30
CA ASP A 127 2.13 9.69 15.08
C ASP A 127 2.10 8.45 14.19
N LEU A 128 2.24 7.26 14.78
CA LEU A 128 2.25 5.99 14.03
C LEU A 128 1.15 5.03 14.52
N TYR A 129 0.36 4.51 13.59
CA TYR A 129 -0.54 3.38 13.81
C TYR A 129 -0.07 2.15 13.04
N ALA A 130 0.04 1.00 13.71
CA ALA A 130 0.43 -0.27 13.13
C ALA A 130 -0.67 -1.32 13.28
N THR A 131 -1.02 -1.98 12.18
CA THR A 131 -1.96 -3.11 12.19
C THR A 131 -1.22 -4.43 12.43
N ASN A 132 -1.87 -5.37 13.12
CA ASN A 132 -1.26 -6.63 13.52
C ASN A 132 -2.18 -7.83 13.25
N PHE A 133 -1.57 -9.02 13.11
CA PHE A 133 -2.22 -10.26 13.50
C PHE A 133 -2.21 -10.37 15.03
N GLY A 134 -3.18 -9.72 15.66
CA GLY A 134 -3.24 -9.49 17.10
C GLY A 134 -3.58 -8.03 17.39
N PRO A 135 -3.37 -7.54 18.63
CA PRO A 135 -3.66 -6.15 18.97
C PRO A 135 -2.90 -5.16 18.09
N ASN A 136 -3.60 -4.26 17.42
CA ASN A 136 -2.99 -3.10 16.75
C ASN A 136 -2.35 -2.15 17.77
N VAL A 137 -1.42 -1.30 17.32
CA VAL A 137 -0.64 -0.39 18.18
C VAL A 137 -0.73 1.05 17.68
N LEU A 138 -1.00 2.00 18.58
CA LEU A 138 -0.88 3.43 18.34
C LEU A 138 0.27 4.00 19.18
N LEU A 139 1.19 4.67 18.50
CA LEU A 139 2.39 5.26 19.05
C LEU A 139 2.32 6.79 18.89
N SER A 140 2.23 7.52 19.99
CA SER A 140 2.16 8.99 20.01
C SER A 140 3.56 9.59 20.05
N ASN A 141 3.87 10.51 19.14
CA ASN A 141 5.16 11.19 19.01
C ASN A 141 5.26 12.37 20.00
N ASP A 142 6.48 12.73 20.42
CA ASP A 142 6.75 13.91 21.27
C ASP A 142 7.36 15.09 20.50
N GLY A 143 7.36 15.00 19.16
CA GLY A 143 7.99 15.94 18.21
C GLY A 143 9.51 15.86 18.16
N GLY A 144 10.13 15.00 18.97
CA GLY A 144 11.57 14.77 18.99
C GLY A 144 11.98 13.37 18.54
N GLY A 145 11.10 12.68 17.80
CA GLY A 145 11.30 11.31 17.36
C GLY A 145 11.24 10.27 18.48
N ARG A 146 10.58 10.57 19.62
CA ARG A 146 10.27 9.57 20.64
C ARG A 146 8.78 9.31 20.69
N PHE A 147 8.45 8.05 20.83
CA PHE A 147 7.11 7.54 20.74
C PHE A 147 6.69 6.83 22.01
N ALA A 148 5.46 7.07 22.43
CA ALA A 148 4.81 6.38 23.54
C ALA A 148 3.65 5.52 23.04
N ASP A 149 3.60 4.27 23.45
CA ASP A 149 2.42 3.42 23.22
C ASP A 149 1.22 3.96 24.03
N VAL A 150 0.24 4.49 23.30
CA VAL A 150 -1.01 5.03 23.85
C VAL A 150 -2.22 4.15 23.51
N THR A 151 -2.01 2.98 22.92
CA THR A 151 -3.04 2.08 22.37
C THR A 151 -4.22 1.86 23.30
N GLN A 152 -3.95 1.54 24.58
CA GLN A 152 -5.00 1.24 25.56
C GLN A 152 -5.80 2.47 25.97
N ILE A 153 -5.14 3.63 26.06
CA ILE A 153 -5.78 4.89 26.48
C ILE A 153 -6.59 5.46 25.32
N ALA A 154 -6.05 5.34 24.10
CA ALA A 154 -6.71 5.76 22.87
C ALA A 154 -7.85 4.82 22.47
N GLY A 155 -7.84 3.55 22.87
CA GLY A 155 -8.95 2.61 22.64
C GLY A 155 -8.96 1.92 21.27
N VAL A 156 -7.79 1.81 20.64
CA VAL A 156 -7.61 1.34 19.24
C VAL A 156 -6.87 0.00 19.11
N GLY A 157 -6.66 -0.71 20.22
CA GLY A 157 -5.98 -2.01 20.26
C GLY A 157 -6.87 -3.19 19.87
N ASP A 158 -7.60 -3.10 18.76
CA ASP A 158 -8.40 -4.23 18.26
C ASP A 158 -7.48 -5.44 17.99
N GLY A 159 -7.92 -6.62 18.42
CA GLY A 159 -7.17 -7.86 18.29
C GLY A 159 -7.55 -8.72 17.08
N ARG A 160 -8.47 -8.25 16.24
CA ARG A 160 -8.73 -8.85 14.93
C ARG A 160 -7.47 -8.73 14.04
N TRP A 161 -7.41 -9.54 12.99
CA TRP A 161 -6.33 -9.44 12.03
C TRP A 161 -6.54 -8.23 11.13
N GLY A 162 -5.94 -7.11 11.53
CA GLY A 162 -5.86 -5.88 10.73
C GLY A 162 -4.77 -5.99 9.68
N THR A 163 -5.04 -5.57 8.46
CA THR A 163 -4.13 -5.72 7.30
C THR A 163 -3.68 -4.41 6.70
N SER A 164 -4.58 -3.44 6.61
CA SER A 164 -4.29 -2.09 6.13
C SER A 164 -5.09 -1.05 6.91
N THR A 165 -4.64 0.19 6.87
CA THR A 165 -5.13 1.27 7.73
C THR A 165 -4.82 2.62 7.12
N GLY A 166 -5.57 3.65 7.52
CA GLY A 166 -5.21 5.03 7.27
C GLY A 166 -5.97 6.00 8.17
N PHE A 167 -5.39 7.18 8.30
CA PHE A 167 -6.01 8.33 8.94
C PHE A 167 -6.81 9.14 7.91
N LEU A 168 -7.96 9.66 8.32
CA LEU A 168 -8.84 10.49 7.50
C LEU A 168 -9.66 11.40 8.41
N ASP A 169 -10.07 12.58 7.96
CA ASP A 169 -11.08 13.38 8.68
C ASP A 169 -12.44 13.16 7.99
N PHE A 170 -13.19 12.13 8.42
CA PHE A 170 -14.40 11.76 7.67
C PHE A 170 -15.60 12.64 8.00
N ASP A 171 -15.60 13.34 9.14
CA ASP A 171 -16.69 14.22 9.52
C ASP A 171 -16.35 15.72 9.53
N ASN A 172 -15.20 16.05 8.94
CA ASN A 172 -14.74 17.41 8.67
C ASN A 172 -14.68 18.25 9.95
N ASP A 173 -14.28 17.63 11.07
CA ASP A 173 -14.16 18.29 12.37
C ASP A 173 -12.72 18.71 12.73
N GLY A 174 -11.75 18.33 11.89
CA GLY A 174 -10.35 18.65 11.99
C GLY A 174 -9.53 17.65 12.83
N ASP A 175 -10.15 16.67 13.48
CA ASP A 175 -9.45 15.58 14.17
C ASP A 175 -9.31 14.38 13.21
N LEU A 176 -8.09 13.85 13.03
CA LEU A 176 -7.92 12.65 12.20
C LEU A 176 -8.58 11.42 12.86
N ASP A 177 -9.56 10.86 12.18
CA ASP A 177 -10.20 9.58 12.44
C ASP A 177 -9.35 8.43 11.90
N LEU A 178 -9.76 7.19 12.18
CA LEU A 178 -8.98 5.99 11.83
C LEU A 178 -9.87 4.90 11.24
N PHE A 179 -9.49 4.39 10.06
CA PHE A 179 -10.11 3.23 9.44
C PHE A 179 -9.12 2.05 9.38
N VAL A 180 -9.60 0.85 9.73
CA VAL A 180 -8.80 -0.39 9.72
C VAL A 180 -9.51 -1.47 8.91
N ALA A 181 -8.88 -1.90 7.81
CA ALA A 181 -9.29 -3.06 7.05
C ALA A 181 -8.93 -4.35 7.79
N ASN A 182 -9.87 -5.31 7.82
CA ASN A 182 -9.68 -6.59 8.47
C ASN A 182 -9.88 -7.75 7.50
N TYR A 183 -9.16 -8.84 7.74
CA TYR A 183 -9.07 -9.92 6.75
C TYR A 183 -9.98 -11.10 7.05
N VAL A 184 -9.52 -12.08 7.83
CA VAL A 184 -10.26 -13.34 8.07
C VAL A 184 -10.11 -13.86 9.49
N HIS A 185 -11.07 -14.68 9.90
CA HIS A 185 -11.06 -15.45 11.13
C HIS A 185 -10.02 -16.58 11.07
N PHE A 186 -8.76 -16.20 11.27
CA PHE A 186 -7.63 -17.11 11.37
C PHE A 186 -7.10 -17.19 12.81
N SER A 187 -6.61 -18.36 13.19
CA SER A 187 -5.85 -18.56 14.42
C SER A 187 -4.84 -19.67 14.22
N LEU A 188 -3.69 -19.62 14.91
CA LEU A 188 -2.66 -20.63 14.77
C LEU A 188 -3.15 -22.04 15.15
N GLN A 189 -4.00 -22.13 16.19
CA GLN A 189 -4.61 -23.39 16.60
C GLN A 189 -5.60 -23.92 15.55
N GLY A 190 -6.30 -23.01 14.86
CA GLY A 190 -7.25 -23.33 13.81
C GLY A 190 -6.64 -23.42 12.41
N ASN A 191 -5.30 -23.46 12.29
CA ASN A 191 -4.64 -23.51 10.99
C ASN A 191 -5.06 -24.76 10.21
N ILE A 192 -5.61 -24.54 9.02
CA ILE A 192 -6.05 -25.62 8.13
C ILE A 192 -4.86 -26.02 7.26
N GLN A 193 -4.62 -27.33 7.12
CA GLN A 193 -3.55 -27.85 6.27
C GLN A 193 -4.05 -28.07 4.85
N CYS A 194 -3.65 -27.20 3.93
CA CYS A 194 -3.97 -27.34 2.51
C CYS A 194 -2.85 -28.07 1.76
N GLN A 195 -3.26 -29.02 0.92
CA GLN A 195 -2.33 -29.84 0.14
C GLN A 195 -2.98 -30.39 -1.14
N ARG A 196 -2.17 -30.61 -2.16
CA ARG A 196 -2.56 -31.25 -3.43
C ARG A 196 -1.59 -32.39 -3.70
N GLY A 197 -2.09 -33.62 -3.57
CA GLY A 197 -1.21 -34.80 -3.54
C GLY A 197 -0.28 -34.74 -2.34
N THR A 198 1.03 -34.65 -2.58
CA THR A 198 2.06 -34.55 -1.53
C THR A 198 2.57 -33.12 -1.30
N ILE A 199 2.08 -32.15 -2.06
CA ILE A 199 2.54 -30.76 -2.00
C ILE A 199 1.67 -30.02 -0.98
N ARG A 200 2.28 -29.55 0.11
CA ARG A 200 1.65 -28.65 1.10
C ARG A 200 1.80 -27.20 0.61
N PHE A 201 0.77 -26.39 0.79
CA PHE A 201 0.78 -24.98 0.43
C PHE A 201 -0.18 -24.20 1.35
N TYR A 202 -0.11 -22.87 1.30
CA TYR A 202 -1.02 -22.00 2.06
C TYR A 202 -2.45 -22.11 1.54
N CYS A 203 -3.43 -22.12 2.45
CA CYS A 203 -4.82 -22.23 2.04
C CYS A 203 -5.31 -21.00 1.26
N GLU A 204 -6.31 -21.20 0.41
CA GLU A 204 -7.02 -20.10 -0.23
C GLU A 204 -7.81 -19.27 0.79
N PRO A 205 -8.02 -17.96 0.55
CA PRO A 205 -8.77 -17.08 1.44
C PRO A 205 -10.19 -17.57 1.72
N SER A 206 -10.80 -18.23 0.73
CA SER A 206 -12.14 -18.84 0.80
C SER A 206 -12.29 -19.86 1.94
N THR A 207 -11.19 -20.40 2.44
CA THR A 207 -11.13 -21.36 3.56
C THR A 207 -11.52 -20.72 4.90
N TYR A 208 -11.27 -19.41 5.06
CA TYR A 208 -11.52 -18.69 6.30
C TYR A 208 -12.67 -17.69 6.14
N ALA A 209 -13.48 -17.54 7.19
CA ALA A 209 -14.59 -16.60 7.19
C ALA A 209 -14.06 -15.15 7.25
N PRO A 210 -14.63 -14.22 6.47
CA PRO A 210 -14.22 -12.81 6.46
C PRO A 210 -14.51 -12.11 7.80
N ILE A 211 -13.76 -11.05 8.10
CA ILE A 211 -13.94 -10.18 9.27
C ILE A 211 -14.30 -8.78 8.79
N GLY A 212 -15.27 -8.13 9.45
CA GLY A 212 -15.64 -6.76 9.10
C GLY A 212 -14.61 -5.73 9.56
N ASP A 213 -14.49 -4.67 8.76
CA ASP A 213 -13.61 -3.52 9.01
C ASP A 213 -14.04 -2.70 10.22
N VAL A 214 -13.22 -1.72 10.61
CA VAL A 214 -13.49 -0.83 11.75
C VAL A 214 -13.29 0.62 11.35
N LEU A 215 -14.28 1.45 11.68
CA LEU A 215 -14.16 2.90 11.64
C LEU A 215 -14.21 3.43 13.07
N TYR A 216 -13.18 4.18 13.43
CA TYR A 216 -13.04 4.88 14.69
C TYR A 216 -13.21 6.37 14.47
N ARG A 217 -14.10 7.01 15.25
CA ARG A 217 -14.13 8.47 15.35
C ARG A 217 -13.16 8.92 16.42
N ASN A 218 -12.33 9.92 16.14
CA ASN A 218 -11.52 10.59 17.13
C ASN A 218 -12.35 11.58 17.97
N GLU A 219 -12.17 11.53 19.29
CA GLU A 219 -12.74 12.47 20.26
C GLU A 219 -11.58 13.19 20.98
N GLY A 220 -10.66 13.75 20.18
CA GLY A 220 -9.45 14.48 20.57
C GLY A 220 -8.20 13.60 20.73
N ARG A 221 -8.17 12.70 21.72
CA ARG A 221 -7.02 11.78 21.96
C ARG A 221 -7.44 10.33 22.19
N ARG A 222 -8.71 10.06 21.92
CA ARG A 222 -9.35 8.80 22.19
C ARG A 222 -10.33 8.52 21.08
N PHE A 223 -10.35 7.28 20.66
CA PHE A 223 -11.20 6.81 19.61
C PHE A 223 -12.44 6.10 20.14
N VAL A 224 -13.52 6.21 19.37
CA VAL A 224 -14.77 5.49 19.58
C VAL A 224 -15.09 4.70 18.32
N ASP A 225 -15.31 3.39 18.45
CA ASP A 225 -15.80 2.58 17.34
C ASP A 225 -17.20 3.05 16.94
N VAL A 226 -17.30 3.64 15.75
CA VAL A 226 -18.55 4.13 15.16
C VAL A 226 -19.01 3.30 13.96
N THR A 227 -18.27 2.25 13.58
CA THR A 227 -18.48 1.37 12.43
C THR A 227 -19.96 1.14 12.08
N LYS A 228 -20.71 0.52 13.01
CA LYS A 228 -22.13 0.17 12.77
C LYS A 228 -23.08 1.36 12.76
N ARG A 229 -22.73 2.43 13.50
CA ARG A 229 -23.52 3.66 13.58
C ARG A 229 -23.38 4.46 12.30
N MET A 230 -22.17 4.50 11.75
CA MET A 230 -21.84 5.18 10.50
C MET A 230 -22.24 4.37 9.27
N GLY A 231 -22.62 3.09 9.40
CA GLY A 231 -23.20 2.33 8.28
C GLY A 231 -22.23 1.39 7.59
N ILE A 232 -20.98 1.32 8.04
CA ILE A 232 -20.01 0.28 7.65
C ILE A 232 -20.53 -1.06 8.16
N ARG A 233 -21.01 -1.90 7.24
CA ARG A 233 -21.75 -3.14 7.56
C ARG A 233 -21.40 -4.31 6.65
N ALA A 234 -20.86 -4.04 5.46
CA ALA A 234 -20.40 -5.10 4.58
C ALA A 234 -19.22 -5.82 5.24
N VAL A 235 -19.03 -7.08 4.89
CA VAL A 235 -18.01 -7.94 5.47
C VAL A 235 -17.32 -8.65 4.30
N GLY A 236 -16.05 -8.33 4.10
CA GLY A 236 -15.18 -8.85 3.05
C GLY A 236 -13.84 -9.29 3.64
N ARG A 237 -12.90 -9.64 2.78
CA ARG A 237 -11.52 -9.99 3.17
C ARG A 237 -10.59 -8.83 2.84
N GLY A 238 -10.65 -7.76 3.63
CA GLY A 238 -9.92 -6.53 3.34
C GLY A 238 -8.41 -6.72 3.40
N LEU A 239 -7.69 -6.26 2.37
CA LEU A 239 -6.23 -6.26 2.31
C LEU A 239 -5.64 -4.86 2.03
N GLY A 240 -6.33 -4.05 1.23
CA GLY A 240 -5.91 -2.69 0.89
C GLY A 240 -7.01 -1.68 1.19
N VAL A 241 -6.63 -0.48 1.60
CA VAL A 241 -7.53 0.66 1.77
C VAL A 241 -6.93 1.89 1.11
N ALA A 242 -7.78 2.68 0.46
CA ALA A 242 -7.44 4.01 -0.06
C ALA A 242 -8.61 4.98 0.18
N PHE A 243 -8.29 6.26 0.19
CA PHE A 243 -9.21 7.34 0.55
C PHE A 243 -9.16 8.43 -0.52
N ALA A 244 -10.32 8.90 -0.96
CA ALA A 244 -10.45 10.01 -1.89
C ALA A 244 -11.86 10.60 -1.79
N ASP A 245 -12.03 11.88 -2.12
CA ASP A 245 -13.34 12.46 -2.44
C ASP A 245 -13.69 12.03 -3.87
N SER A 246 -14.38 10.90 -4.02
CA SER A 246 -14.50 10.20 -5.32
C SER A 246 -15.60 10.76 -6.22
N ASP A 247 -16.51 11.57 -5.67
CA ASP A 247 -17.57 12.26 -6.38
C ASP A 247 -17.51 13.80 -6.30
N LEU A 248 -16.45 14.34 -5.68
CA LEU A 248 -16.14 15.76 -5.50
C LEU A 248 -17.21 16.51 -4.70
N ASP A 249 -17.79 15.87 -3.68
CA ASP A 249 -18.79 16.48 -2.80
C ASP A 249 -18.20 17.13 -1.53
N GLY A 250 -16.90 16.95 -1.31
CA GLY A 250 -16.12 17.52 -0.21
C GLY A 250 -16.01 16.61 1.02
N ASP A 251 -16.61 15.42 1.01
CA ASP A 251 -16.45 14.42 2.05
C ASP A 251 -15.53 13.28 1.55
N THR A 252 -14.64 12.77 2.42
CA THR A 252 -13.72 11.68 2.02
C THR A 252 -14.43 10.33 2.00
N ASP A 253 -14.35 9.60 0.89
CA ASP A 253 -14.82 8.23 0.71
C ASP A 253 -13.75 7.19 1.08
N ILE A 254 -14.19 5.95 1.29
CA ILE A 254 -13.31 4.83 1.65
C ILE A 254 -13.47 3.70 0.64
N TYR A 255 -12.39 3.31 -0.02
CA TYR A 255 -12.36 2.10 -0.83
C TYR A 255 -11.60 0.97 -0.13
N VAL A 256 -12.16 -0.25 -0.17
CA VAL A 256 -11.54 -1.46 0.39
C VAL A 256 -11.37 -2.51 -0.70
N ALA A 257 -10.10 -2.85 -0.99
CA ALA A 257 -9.72 -3.97 -1.82
C ALA A 257 -9.85 -5.28 -1.02
N ASN A 258 -10.63 -6.21 -1.54
CA ASN A 258 -11.06 -7.43 -0.88
C ASN A 258 -10.58 -8.66 -1.63
N ASP A 259 -10.00 -9.61 -0.91
CA ASP A 259 -9.43 -10.83 -1.47
C ASP A 259 -10.49 -11.90 -1.77
N GLY A 260 -10.86 -12.05 -3.05
CA GLY A 260 -11.79 -13.08 -3.52
C GLY A 260 -13.20 -12.88 -2.95
N THR A 261 -13.51 -11.64 -2.54
CA THR A 261 -14.85 -11.16 -2.18
C THR A 261 -15.08 -9.81 -2.84
N PRO A 262 -16.33 -9.38 -3.05
CA PRO A 262 -16.60 -8.11 -3.72
C PRO A 262 -15.89 -6.93 -3.02
N ASN A 263 -15.27 -6.03 -3.78
CA ASN A 263 -14.69 -4.80 -3.25
C ASN A 263 -15.78 -3.85 -2.72
N PHE A 264 -15.42 -2.94 -1.83
CA PHE A 264 -16.34 -1.95 -1.26
C PHE A 264 -15.90 -0.54 -1.58
N LEU A 265 -16.82 0.30 -2.05
CA LEU A 265 -16.70 1.75 -2.03
C LEU A 265 -17.76 2.28 -1.07
N TYR A 266 -17.32 2.86 0.04
CA TYR A 266 -18.16 3.51 1.02
C TYR A 266 -18.22 5.00 0.72
N GLU A 267 -19.32 5.43 0.09
CA GLU A 267 -19.63 6.83 -0.17
C GLU A 267 -20.00 7.52 1.15
N ASN A 268 -19.28 8.57 1.51
CA ASN A 268 -19.58 9.41 2.65
C ASN A 268 -20.72 10.37 2.29
N GLN A 269 -21.79 10.36 3.08
CA GLN A 269 -22.94 11.26 2.88
C GLN A 269 -23.02 12.30 4.00
N GLY A 270 -21.86 12.68 4.55
CA GLY A 270 -21.62 13.58 5.68
C GLY A 270 -22.13 13.10 7.06
N ARG A 271 -23.14 12.22 7.12
CA ARG A 271 -23.72 11.71 8.39
C ARG A 271 -23.58 10.20 8.57
N ARG A 272 -23.17 9.51 7.51
CA ARG A 272 -23.06 8.06 7.40
C ARG A 272 -22.33 7.73 6.11
N PHE A 273 -21.79 6.53 6.06
CA PHE A 273 -21.34 5.86 4.86
C PHE A 273 -22.43 4.97 4.26
N VAL A 274 -22.42 4.86 2.93
CA VAL A 274 -23.23 3.90 2.16
C VAL A 274 -22.29 3.11 1.25
N GLU A 275 -22.37 1.77 1.33
CA GLU A 275 -21.64 0.91 0.39
C GLU A 275 -22.33 1.00 -0.98
N ILE A 276 -21.60 1.46 -2.00
CA ILE A 276 -22.09 1.74 -3.34
C ILE A 276 -21.28 1.06 -4.44
N GLY A 277 -20.33 0.17 -4.13
CA GLY A 277 -19.35 -0.38 -5.07
C GLY A 277 -19.99 -0.96 -6.34
N LEU A 278 -21.10 -1.68 -6.22
CA LEU A 278 -21.84 -2.19 -7.40
C LEU A 278 -22.44 -1.08 -8.26
N ARG A 279 -23.00 -0.05 -7.61
CA ARG A 279 -23.64 1.08 -8.30
C ARG A 279 -22.58 1.98 -8.95
N ALA A 280 -21.44 2.12 -8.30
CA ALA A 280 -20.29 2.88 -8.75
C ALA A 280 -19.50 2.15 -9.84
N GLY A 281 -19.55 0.81 -9.91
CA GLY A 281 -18.83 0.04 -10.94
C GLY A 281 -17.43 -0.42 -10.54
N VAL A 282 -17.11 -0.42 -9.24
CA VAL A 282 -15.78 -0.77 -8.69
C VAL A 282 -15.77 -2.06 -7.87
N GLN A 283 -16.90 -2.77 -7.81
CA GLN A 283 -17.05 -3.95 -6.95
C GLN A 283 -16.53 -5.25 -7.59
N TYR A 284 -16.50 -5.30 -8.93
CA TYR A 284 -16.18 -6.46 -9.75
C TYR A 284 -15.44 -6.00 -11.01
N ASN A 285 -14.74 -6.92 -11.67
CA ASN A 285 -14.19 -6.67 -13.00
C ASN A 285 -15.26 -6.62 -14.10
N GLU A 286 -14.85 -6.39 -15.35
CA GLU A 286 -15.75 -6.30 -16.52
C GLU A 286 -16.66 -7.52 -16.73
N ASP A 287 -16.25 -8.71 -16.29
CA ASP A 287 -17.02 -9.97 -16.37
C ASP A 287 -17.99 -10.17 -15.19
N GLY A 288 -17.95 -9.29 -14.18
CA GLY A 288 -18.76 -9.38 -12.97
C GLY A 288 -18.23 -10.38 -11.94
N HIS A 289 -16.94 -10.69 -11.98
CA HIS A 289 -16.28 -11.55 -11.00
C HIS A 289 -15.62 -10.74 -9.88
N ALA A 290 -15.69 -11.27 -8.66
CA ALA A 290 -14.91 -10.73 -7.55
C ALA A 290 -13.48 -11.26 -7.68
N GLU A 291 -12.54 -10.34 -7.83
CA GLU A 291 -11.12 -10.63 -7.93
C GLU A 291 -10.47 -10.63 -6.54
N ALA A 292 -9.20 -10.98 -6.49
CA ALA A 292 -8.40 -11.01 -5.28
C ALA A 292 -7.74 -9.65 -5.02
N GLY A 293 -8.54 -8.63 -4.70
CA GLY A 293 -8.02 -7.27 -4.46
C GLY A 293 -7.02 -7.24 -3.29
N MET A 294 -5.79 -6.80 -3.55
CA MET A 294 -4.69 -6.77 -2.57
C MET A 294 -4.23 -5.35 -2.25
N GLY A 295 -3.53 -4.70 -3.19
CA GLY A 295 -3.12 -3.31 -3.09
C GLY A 295 -4.08 -2.40 -3.85
N VAL A 296 -4.16 -1.15 -3.41
CA VAL A 296 -5.02 -0.14 -4.01
C VAL A 296 -4.39 1.23 -3.88
N ASP A 297 -4.65 2.07 -4.88
CA ASP A 297 -4.35 3.50 -4.81
C ASP A 297 -5.36 4.32 -5.62
N PHE A 298 -5.53 5.58 -5.23
CA PHE A 298 -6.29 6.57 -6.01
C PHE A 298 -5.31 7.53 -6.69
N GLY A 299 -5.61 7.95 -7.93
CA GLY A 299 -4.81 8.91 -8.67
C GLY A 299 -5.55 9.44 -9.89
N ASP A 300 -5.40 10.74 -10.19
CA ASP A 300 -5.92 11.37 -11.41
C ASP A 300 -4.90 11.18 -12.53
N PHE A 301 -4.93 10.00 -13.18
CA PHE A 301 -3.88 9.64 -14.14
C PHE A 301 -4.08 10.31 -15.50
N ASP A 302 -5.31 10.68 -15.85
CA ASP A 302 -5.62 11.34 -17.13
C ASP A 302 -5.73 12.87 -17.03
N ASN A 303 -5.42 13.42 -15.85
CA ASN A 303 -5.35 14.85 -15.54
C ASN A 303 -6.70 15.56 -15.81
N ASP A 304 -7.81 14.87 -15.57
CA ASP A 304 -9.17 15.37 -15.80
C ASP A 304 -9.83 15.97 -14.54
N GLY A 305 -9.15 15.85 -13.39
CA GLY A 305 -9.57 16.37 -12.10
C GLY A 305 -10.37 15.39 -11.24
N TYR A 306 -10.54 14.15 -11.67
CA TYR A 306 -11.25 13.11 -10.93
C TYR A 306 -10.29 11.99 -10.54
N ALA A 307 -10.39 11.53 -9.28
CA ALA A 307 -9.56 10.41 -8.83
C ALA A 307 -10.03 9.11 -9.49
N ASP A 308 -9.14 8.46 -10.24
CA ASP A 308 -9.28 7.09 -10.72
C ASP A 308 -8.75 6.12 -9.68
N LEU A 309 -9.12 4.85 -9.83
CA LEU A 309 -8.84 3.82 -8.85
C LEU A 309 -8.11 2.65 -9.50
N PHE A 310 -6.96 2.28 -8.94
CA PHE A 310 -6.19 1.13 -9.39
C PHE A 310 -6.12 0.05 -8.29
N VAL A 311 -6.35 -1.21 -8.67
CA VAL A 311 -6.38 -2.35 -7.74
C VAL A 311 -5.52 -3.48 -8.28
N THR A 312 -4.63 -4.03 -7.45
CA THR A 312 -3.83 -5.20 -7.81
C THR A 312 -4.52 -6.50 -7.41
N ASN A 313 -4.33 -7.57 -8.21
CA ASN A 313 -5.07 -8.82 -8.10
C ASN A 313 -4.18 -10.09 -8.21
N TYR A 314 -4.83 -11.26 -8.15
CA TYR A 314 -4.14 -12.56 -8.20
C TYR A 314 -3.54 -12.86 -9.59
N SER A 315 -2.58 -13.76 -9.65
CA SER A 315 -2.11 -14.32 -10.94
C SER A 315 -3.29 -14.87 -11.77
N ARG A 316 -3.37 -14.50 -13.05
CA ARG A 316 -4.46 -14.77 -14.02
C ARG A 316 -5.74 -13.95 -13.78
N GLU A 317 -5.67 -12.93 -12.94
CA GLU A 317 -6.58 -11.80 -12.85
C GLU A 317 -5.79 -10.55 -13.28
N THR A 318 -6.41 -9.62 -14.01
CA THR A 318 -5.71 -8.39 -14.38
C THR A 318 -5.71 -7.42 -13.22
N ASN A 319 -4.66 -6.61 -13.04
CA ASN A 319 -4.74 -5.48 -12.13
C ASN A 319 -5.71 -4.45 -12.73
N THR A 320 -6.77 -4.12 -12.00
CA THR A 320 -7.91 -3.38 -12.54
C THR A 320 -7.67 -1.88 -12.44
N LEU A 321 -7.83 -1.17 -13.55
CA LEU A 321 -7.95 0.30 -13.58
C LEU A 321 -9.41 0.68 -13.80
N TYR A 322 -10.01 1.25 -12.77
CA TYR A 322 -11.35 1.81 -12.77
C TYR A 322 -11.27 3.31 -13.08
N TRP A 323 -11.66 3.68 -14.30
CA TRP A 323 -11.68 5.06 -14.77
C TRP A 323 -12.95 5.79 -14.29
N ASN A 324 -12.81 6.95 -13.66
CA ASN A 324 -13.89 7.76 -13.10
C ASN A 324 -14.51 8.69 -14.16
N ASP A 325 -15.82 8.59 -14.41
CA ASP A 325 -16.51 9.43 -15.40
C ASP A 325 -16.86 10.86 -14.92
N GLY A 326 -16.33 11.25 -13.76
CA GLY A 326 -16.52 12.54 -13.11
C GLY A 326 -17.89 12.73 -12.47
N ARG A 327 -18.64 11.64 -12.27
CA ARG A 327 -19.98 11.66 -11.64
C ARG A 327 -20.15 10.54 -10.61
N GLY A 328 -19.07 10.15 -9.94
CA GLY A 328 -19.05 9.07 -8.94
C GLY A 328 -19.38 7.70 -9.54
N ARG A 329 -19.03 7.49 -10.81
CA ARG A 329 -19.17 6.21 -11.51
C ARG A 329 -17.89 5.89 -12.23
N PHE A 330 -17.56 4.62 -12.20
CA PHE A 330 -16.34 4.07 -12.71
C PHE A 330 -16.62 2.99 -13.75
N ALA A 331 -15.66 2.77 -14.63
CA ALA A 331 -15.65 1.66 -15.56
C ALA A 331 -14.28 0.98 -15.57
N ASP A 332 -14.27 -0.35 -15.57
CA ASP A 332 -13.04 -1.12 -15.82
C ASP A 332 -12.57 -0.87 -17.25
N PHE A 333 -11.49 -0.09 -17.38
CA PHE A 333 -10.83 0.24 -18.65
C PHE A 333 -9.41 -0.35 -18.72
N THR A 334 -9.15 -1.42 -17.96
CA THR A 334 -7.85 -2.10 -17.88
C THR A 334 -7.30 -2.48 -19.25
N ALA A 335 -8.11 -3.14 -20.08
CA ALA A 335 -7.69 -3.54 -21.43
C ALA A 335 -7.58 -2.34 -22.39
N HIS A 336 -8.40 -1.30 -22.18
CA HIS A 336 -8.39 -0.10 -23.01
C HIS A 336 -7.07 0.66 -22.88
N PHE A 337 -6.58 0.82 -21.65
CA PHE A 337 -5.36 1.55 -21.35
C PHE A 337 -4.08 0.70 -21.39
N GLY A 338 -4.15 -0.58 -21.80
CA GLY A 338 -2.95 -1.41 -22.00
C GLY A 338 -2.45 -2.18 -20.78
N LEU A 339 -3.18 -2.13 -19.67
CA LEU A 339 -2.78 -2.73 -18.39
C LEU A 339 -3.03 -4.23 -18.29
N GLY A 340 -3.90 -4.78 -19.14
CA GLY A 340 -4.33 -6.17 -19.05
C GLY A 340 -3.19 -7.18 -19.25
N ALA A 341 -2.46 -7.11 -20.36
CA ALA A 341 -1.43 -8.12 -20.68
C ALA A 341 -0.23 -8.10 -19.70
N PRO A 342 0.33 -6.93 -19.30
CA PRO A 342 1.43 -6.88 -18.35
C PRO A 342 1.08 -7.44 -16.97
N SER A 343 -0.16 -7.23 -16.50
CA SER A 343 -0.59 -7.63 -15.17
C SER A 343 -1.15 -9.05 -15.07
N TYR A 344 -1.49 -9.69 -16.20
CA TYR A 344 -2.24 -10.95 -16.17
C TYR A 344 -1.52 -12.14 -15.53
N LEU A 345 -0.19 -12.24 -15.59
CA LEU A 345 0.54 -13.37 -14.99
C LEU A 345 1.10 -13.07 -13.59
N PRO A 346 1.76 -11.92 -13.36
CA PRO A 346 2.24 -11.57 -12.03
C PRO A 346 1.11 -11.51 -11.01
N LEU A 347 1.43 -11.77 -9.74
CA LEU A 347 0.55 -11.56 -8.60
C LEU A 347 0.92 -10.21 -7.99
N GLY A 348 0.05 -9.22 -8.16
CA GLY A 348 0.29 -7.85 -7.69
C GLY A 348 -0.07 -7.66 -6.22
N PHE A 349 0.72 -6.86 -5.51
CA PHE A 349 0.48 -6.49 -4.12
C PHE A 349 0.57 -4.97 -3.97
N GLY A 350 1.60 -4.42 -3.31
CA GLY A 350 1.76 -2.98 -3.11
C GLY A 350 1.79 -2.24 -4.44
N THR A 351 1.05 -1.13 -4.52
CA THR A 351 0.97 -0.29 -5.71
C THR A 351 0.94 1.19 -5.33
N LYS A 352 1.42 2.03 -6.24
CA LYS A 352 1.41 3.49 -6.12
C LYS A 352 1.16 4.13 -7.50
N PHE A 353 0.27 5.11 -7.53
CA PHE A 353 0.35 6.14 -8.57
C PHE A 353 1.51 7.09 -8.22
N MET A 354 2.40 7.35 -9.18
CA MET A 354 3.55 8.24 -8.98
C MET A 354 4.04 8.80 -10.31
N ASP A 355 4.48 10.05 -10.32
CA ASP A 355 5.19 10.66 -11.45
C ASP A 355 6.68 10.29 -11.31
N TYR A 356 7.10 9.17 -11.91
CA TYR A 356 8.46 8.64 -11.68
C TYR A 356 9.54 9.34 -12.52
N ASP A 357 9.15 10.02 -13.60
CA ASP A 357 10.06 10.74 -14.49
C ASP A 357 9.87 12.26 -14.51
N ASN A 358 9.03 12.78 -13.61
CA ASN A 358 8.73 14.20 -13.40
C ASN A 358 8.18 14.87 -14.67
N ASP A 359 7.35 14.15 -15.45
CA ASP A 359 6.72 14.67 -16.67
C ASP A 359 5.32 15.27 -16.43
N GLY A 360 4.76 15.07 -15.23
CA GLY A 360 3.48 15.58 -14.76
C GLY A 360 2.29 14.63 -14.97
N ASP A 361 2.51 13.45 -15.54
CA ASP A 361 1.51 12.39 -15.62
C ASP A 361 1.76 11.35 -14.51
N LEU A 362 0.71 10.85 -13.86
CA LEU A 362 0.87 9.78 -12.87
C LEU A 362 1.04 8.44 -13.56
N ASP A 363 2.18 7.79 -13.32
CA ASP A 363 2.50 6.43 -13.71
C ASP A 363 2.09 5.42 -12.64
N LEU A 364 2.28 4.13 -12.92
CA LEU A 364 1.88 3.05 -12.03
C LEU A 364 3.04 2.11 -11.70
N TYR A 365 3.39 2.07 -10.42
CA TYR A 365 4.25 1.03 -9.85
C TYR A 365 3.42 -0.13 -9.29
N VAL A 366 3.85 -1.36 -9.55
CA VAL A 366 3.29 -2.57 -8.93
C VAL A 366 4.41 -3.48 -8.44
N GLY A 367 4.42 -3.70 -7.12
CA GLY A 367 5.24 -4.73 -6.49
C GLY A 367 4.61 -6.10 -6.62
N ASN A 368 5.36 -7.09 -7.10
CA ASN A 368 4.83 -8.43 -7.35
C ASN A 368 5.44 -9.50 -6.44
N GLY A 369 4.74 -10.63 -6.35
CA GLY A 369 5.23 -11.83 -5.68
C GLY A 369 4.11 -12.77 -5.31
N HIS A 370 4.24 -14.05 -5.68
CA HIS A 370 3.18 -15.01 -5.42
C HIS A 370 3.02 -15.28 -3.91
N VAL A 371 1.82 -15.71 -3.46
CA VAL A 371 1.56 -16.04 -2.03
C VAL A 371 1.92 -17.49 -1.67
N VAL A 372 2.03 -18.35 -2.67
CA VAL A 372 2.45 -19.75 -2.51
C VAL A 372 3.95 -19.91 -2.80
N ASP A 373 4.72 -20.22 -1.76
CA ASP A 373 6.19 -20.33 -1.77
C ASP A 373 6.77 -21.46 -2.63
N ASN A 374 5.91 -22.34 -3.12
CA ASN A 374 6.25 -23.49 -3.96
C ASN A 374 5.33 -23.59 -5.19
N ILE A 375 4.86 -22.44 -5.68
CA ILE A 375 3.89 -22.36 -6.78
C ILE A 375 4.36 -23.08 -8.05
N GLU A 376 5.66 -23.14 -8.31
CA GLU A 376 6.26 -23.82 -9.48
C GLU A 376 5.97 -25.33 -9.48
N GLN A 377 5.69 -25.92 -8.31
CA GLN A 377 5.27 -27.31 -8.19
C GLN A 377 3.78 -27.51 -8.50
N LEU A 378 3.00 -26.43 -8.48
CA LEU A 378 1.57 -26.43 -8.67
C LEU A 378 1.16 -25.91 -10.06
N ASP A 379 1.86 -24.91 -10.58
CA ASP A 379 1.68 -24.31 -11.90
C ASP A 379 3.07 -23.97 -12.47
N ALA A 380 3.40 -24.47 -13.66
CA ALA A 380 4.70 -24.30 -14.28
C ALA A 380 4.90 -22.94 -14.95
N ASP A 381 3.82 -22.16 -15.12
CA ASP A 381 3.85 -20.82 -15.72
C ASP A 381 4.12 -19.72 -14.69
N LEU A 382 4.11 -20.04 -13.40
CA LEU A 382 4.19 -19.07 -12.30
C LEU A 382 5.44 -19.28 -11.45
N CYS A 383 6.01 -18.18 -10.97
CA CYS A 383 7.16 -18.17 -10.04
C CYS A 383 6.76 -17.53 -8.71
N TYR A 384 7.39 -17.94 -7.62
CA TYR A 384 7.16 -17.37 -6.29
C TYR A 384 7.67 -15.93 -6.21
N ALA A 385 8.97 -15.73 -6.46
CA ALA A 385 9.55 -14.41 -6.62
C ALA A 385 9.29 -13.92 -8.04
N GLN A 386 8.89 -12.66 -8.17
CA GLN A 386 8.47 -12.04 -9.43
C GLN A 386 9.10 -10.64 -9.55
N PRO A 387 9.38 -10.16 -10.77
CA PRO A 387 9.86 -8.80 -10.96
C PRO A 387 8.71 -7.80 -10.74
N ASP A 388 9.03 -6.60 -10.31
CA ASP A 388 8.06 -5.51 -10.21
C ASP A 388 7.70 -4.96 -11.59
N LEU A 389 6.60 -4.22 -11.68
CA LEU A 389 6.17 -3.54 -12.90
C LEU A 389 6.24 -2.03 -12.72
N MET A 390 6.78 -1.35 -13.73
CA MET A 390 6.51 0.06 -13.96
C MET A 390 5.74 0.23 -15.27
N LEU A 391 4.64 0.94 -15.18
CA LEU A 391 3.72 1.22 -16.28
C LEU A 391 3.71 2.72 -16.49
N ARG A 392 4.40 3.18 -17.53
CA ARG A 392 4.50 4.59 -17.87
C ARG A 392 3.22 5.07 -18.55
N ASN A 393 2.62 6.11 -18.01
CA ASN A 393 1.51 6.83 -18.58
C ASN A 393 1.95 7.63 -19.82
N GLN A 394 1.13 7.62 -20.87
CA GLN A 394 1.38 8.35 -22.10
C GLN A 394 0.33 9.46 -22.27
N GLY A 395 0.28 10.43 -21.35
CA GLY A 395 -0.66 11.55 -21.39
C GLY A 395 -2.11 11.16 -21.20
N GLY A 396 -2.40 10.21 -20.30
CA GLY A 396 -3.75 9.72 -19.99
C GLY A 396 -4.36 8.81 -21.06
N ALA A 397 -3.67 8.56 -22.18
CA ALA A 397 -4.22 7.79 -23.29
C ALA A 397 -3.93 6.29 -23.21
N HIS A 398 -2.82 5.90 -22.59
CA HIS A 398 -2.31 4.53 -22.56
C HIS A 398 -1.20 4.38 -21.52
N PHE A 399 -1.03 3.18 -20.98
CA PHE A 399 0.13 2.79 -20.19
C PHE A 399 1.05 1.85 -20.99
N GLU A 400 2.34 2.13 -20.97
CA GLU A 400 3.39 1.30 -21.54
C GLU A 400 4.19 0.61 -20.43
N GLU A 401 4.37 -0.70 -20.50
CA GLU A 401 5.25 -1.43 -19.58
C GLU A 401 6.72 -1.15 -19.93
N ILE A 402 7.49 -0.63 -18.97
CA ILE A 402 8.86 -0.13 -19.18
C ILE A 402 9.88 -0.68 -18.18
N SER A 403 9.56 -1.71 -17.40
CA SER A 403 10.37 -2.21 -16.28
C SER A 403 11.80 -2.56 -16.70
N ASP A 404 11.96 -3.24 -17.84
CA ASP A 404 13.28 -3.62 -18.40
C ASP A 404 14.15 -2.42 -18.81
N GLN A 405 13.55 -1.23 -18.93
CA GLN A 405 14.24 0.01 -19.31
C GLN A 405 14.84 0.73 -18.09
N LEU A 406 14.34 0.44 -16.89
CA LEU A 406 14.66 1.12 -15.64
C LEU A 406 15.94 0.62 -14.97
N GLY A 407 16.58 -0.43 -15.50
CA GLY A 407 17.84 -0.96 -15.00
C GLY A 407 17.70 -2.27 -14.23
N ALA A 408 18.85 -2.89 -13.96
CA ALA A 408 18.90 -4.25 -13.43
C ALA A 408 18.36 -4.37 -12.00
N ASP A 409 18.46 -3.30 -11.20
CA ASP A 409 18.03 -3.28 -9.80
C ASP A 409 16.50 -3.21 -9.67
N PHE A 410 15.81 -2.65 -10.67
CA PHE A 410 14.35 -2.57 -10.72
C PHE A 410 13.73 -3.97 -10.93
N VAL A 411 14.23 -4.70 -11.93
CA VAL A 411 13.70 -6.00 -12.34
C VAL A 411 14.17 -7.18 -11.47
N VAL A 412 14.75 -6.92 -10.29
CA VAL A 412 15.09 -7.98 -9.34
C VAL A 412 13.81 -8.68 -8.88
N GLU A 413 13.80 -10.00 -9.02
CA GLU A 413 12.69 -10.84 -8.55
C GLU A 413 12.66 -10.85 -7.01
N SER A 414 11.52 -10.46 -6.45
CA SER A 414 11.29 -10.51 -5.01
C SER A 414 9.83 -10.89 -4.72
N VAL A 415 9.43 -10.83 -3.45
CA VAL A 415 8.07 -11.18 -3.00
C VAL A 415 7.49 -9.96 -2.30
N VAL A 416 7.18 -8.94 -3.08
CA VAL A 416 6.75 -7.64 -2.56
C VAL A 416 5.36 -7.74 -1.93
N ARG A 417 5.15 -6.99 -0.84
CA ARG A 417 3.83 -6.85 -0.19
C ARG A 417 3.41 -5.41 0.03
N GLY A 418 4.35 -4.51 0.27
CA GLY A 418 4.09 -3.09 0.48
C GLY A 418 4.95 -2.22 -0.44
N ALA A 419 4.44 -1.02 -0.67
CA ALA A 419 5.09 0.01 -1.47
C ALA A 419 4.86 1.38 -0.81
N ALA A 420 5.91 2.19 -0.74
CA ALA A 420 5.84 3.59 -0.32
C ALA A 420 6.71 4.42 -1.26
N ALA A 421 6.32 5.67 -1.52
CA ALA A 421 7.07 6.59 -2.35
C ALA A 421 7.19 7.94 -1.64
N ALA A 422 8.36 8.56 -1.74
CA ALA A 422 8.67 9.88 -1.20
C ALA A 422 9.97 10.41 -1.81
N ASP A 423 10.13 11.71 -1.90
CA ASP A 423 11.42 12.37 -2.10
C ASP A 423 12.19 12.32 -0.77
N TRP A 424 12.90 11.22 -0.48
CA TRP A 424 13.53 11.06 0.85
C TRP A 424 14.87 11.79 0.94
N ASP A 425 15.51 12.08 -0.19
CA ASP A 425 16.79 12.79 -0.24
C ASP A 425 16.70 14.27 -0.67
N ASN A 426 15.47 14.78 -0.84
CA ASN A 426 15.14 16.16 -1.15
C ASN A 426 15.77 16.66 -2.47
N ASP A 427 15.92 15.78 -3.47
CA ASP A 427 16.48 16.13 -4.78
C ASP A 427 15.42 16.51 -5.83
N GLY A 428 14.14 16.28 -5.50
CA GLY A 428 12.98 16.70 -6.28
C GLY A 428 12.38 15.62 -7.18
N ASP A 429 12.89 14.39 -7.15
CA ASP A 429 12.19 13.22 -7.71
C ASP A 429 11.61 12.30 -6.62
N LEU A 430 10.71 11.39 -7.01
CA LEU A 430 10.12 10.43 -6.09
C LEU A 430 10.94 9.15 -6.07
N ASP A 431 11.48 8.82 -4.90
CA ASP A 431 12.05 7.51 -4.64
C ASP A 431 10.97 6.48 -4.29
N LEU A 432 11.34 5.21 -4.42
CA LEU A 432 10.43 4.09 -4.23
C LEU A 432 11.00 3.08 -3.24
N LEU A 433 10.22 2.76 -2.21
CA LEU A 433 10.50 1.67 -1.30
C LEU A 433 9.56 0.49 -1.54
N ALA A 434 10.12 -0.70 -1.75
CA ALA A 434 9.40 -1.96 -1.84
C ALA A 434 9.77 -2.90 -0.68
N THR A 435 8.77 -3.41 0.05
CA THR A 435 8.98 -4.33 1.17
C THR A 435 8.74 -5.78 0.76
N THR A 436 9.63 -6.69 1.20
CA THR A 436 9.63 -8.09 0.75
C THR A 436 9.32 -9.08 1.88
N VAL A 437 8.46 -10.08 1.63
CA VAL A 437 8.21 -11.19 2.57
C VAL A 437 9.48 -11.99 2.81
N ALA A 438 9.83 -12.20 4.09
CA ALA A 438 11.05 -12.91 4.48
C ALA A 438 12.33 -12.36 3.82
N GLY A 439 12.29 -11.13 3.31
CA GLY A 439 13.30 -10.49 2.48
C GLY A 439 13.80 -9.17 3.07
N ARG A 440 14.76 -8.56 2.37
CA ARG A 440 15.17 -7.18 2.62
C ARG A 440 14.26 -6.22 1.82
N PRO A 441 14.05 -4.99 2.28
CA PRO A 441 13.38 -4.01 1.46
C PRO A 441 14.35 -3.54 0.36
N ARG A 442 13.80 -2.94 -0.69
CA ARG A 442 14.55 -2.18 -1.69
C ARG A 442 14.15 -0.73 -1.57
N LEU A 443 15.13 0.15 -1.50
CA LEU A 443 15.00 1.61 -1.61
C LEU A 443 15.74 2.02 -2.87
#